data_AF-A0A2S5QLP3-F1
#
_entry.id   AF-A0A2S5QLP3-F1
#
_cell.length_a   1.000
_cell.length_b   1.000
_cell.length_c   1.000
_cell.angle_alpha   90.00
_cell.angle_beta   90.00
_cell.angle_gamma   90.00
#
_symmetry.space_group_name_H-M   'P 1'
#
loop_
_entity.id
_entity.type
_entity.pdbx_description
1 polymer ?
#
loop_
_entity_poly.entity_id
_entity_poly.type
_entity_poly.pdbx_seq_one_letter_code
_entity_poly.pdbx_strand_id
1 'polypeptide(L)'
;WVPATARWPEVTTDIAVGQMRAVEFIANEPGDWAFHCHKSHHTMNAMGHDVPTLIGVKQNDLMKKIGNLVPDYMPMGETGMSEMTDMAEMMEMPLPENTLPMMAGKDQFGAIEMGGMFTTLKVREGLARNDYKDPGFYKHPKGTVAHEVENDLPPVNRASPSDTKDGVEMTVRKPNGHTGH
;
A
#
# COMPACT_ATOMS: atom_id res chain seq x y z
N TRP A 1 28.66 -7.08 -10.87
CA TRP A 1 28.17 -6.67 -12.22
C TRP A 1 28.66 -5.28 -12.58
N VAL A 2 28.81 -4.39 -11.60
CA VAL A 2 29.38 -3.04 -11.77
C VAL A 2 30.70 -2.92 -10.99
N PRO A 3 31.80 -2.38 -11.57
CA PRO A 3 33.05 -2.14 -10.84
C PRO A 3 32.86 -1.20 -9.66
N ALA A 4 33.57 -1.39 -8.56
CA ALA A 4 33.40 -0.60 -7.34
C ALA A 4 33.53 0.92 -7.56
N THR A 5 34.40 1.34 -8.47
CA THR A 5 34.63 2.75 -8.85
C THR A 5 33.50 3.37 -9.67
N ALA A 6 32.59 2.56 -10.21
CA ALA A 6 31.45 2.98 -11.03
C ALA A 6 30.10 2.76 -10.34
N ARG A 7 30.10 2.33 -9.07
CA ARG A 7 28.89 2.18 -8.27
C ARG A 7 28.39 3.53 -7.79
N TRP A 8 27.08 3.70 -7.78
CA TRP A 8 26.42 4.90 -7.29
C TRP A 8 25.44 4.52 -6.16
N PRO A 9 25.56 5.11 -4.96
CA PRO A 9 24.71 4.75 -3.83
C PRO A 9 23.34 5.42 -3.92
N GLU A 10 22.28 4.63 -3.92
CA GLU A 10 20.88 5.11 -3.98
C GLU A 10 19.97 4.24 -3.11
N VAL A 11 18.88 4.83 -2.63
CA VAL A 11 17.78 4.14 -1.95
C VAL A 11 16.55 3.97 -2.86
N THR A 12 16.51 4.69 -3.97
CA THR A 12 15.48 4.62 -5.01
C THR A 12 16.12 5.01 -6.33
N THR A 13 15.83 4.27 -7.40
CA THR A 13 16.38 4.52 -8.74
C THR A 13 15.28 4.39 -9.79
N ASP A 14 15.24 5.32 -10.74
CA ASP A 14 14.30 5.24 -11.87
C ASP A 14 14.82 4.24 -12.91
N ILE A 15 13.98 3.28 -13.26
CA ILE A 15 14.22 2.32 -14.34
C ILE A 15 13.11 2.50 -15.37
N ALA A 16 13.43 3.18 -16.48
CA ALA A 16 12.49 3.41 -17.56
C ALA A 16 12.30 2.16 -18.44
N VAL A 17 11.29 2.18 -19.30
CA VAL A 17 11.01 1.08 -20.24
C VAL A 17 12.24 0.82 -21.12
N GLY A 18 12.67 -0.44 -21.17
CA GLY A 18 13.85 -0.87 -21.91
C GLY A 18 15.19 -0.64 -21.20
N GLN A 19 15.21 -0.03 -20.01
CA GLN A 19 16.42 0.11 -19.21
C GLN A 19 16.68 -1.11 -18.35
N MET A 20 17.96 -1.33 -18.03
CA MET A 20 18.40 -2.30 -17.03
C MET A 20 19.28 -1.62 -15.99
N ARG A 21 19.21 -2.12 -14.75
CA ARG A 21 20.09 -1.75 -13.64
C ARG A 21 20.51 -3.02 -12.91
N ALA A 22 21.73 -3.04 -12.35
CA ALA A 22 22.05 -3.95 -11.26
C ALA A 22 22.02 -3.16 -9.97
N VAL A 23 21.26 -3.70 -9.04
CA VAL A 23 21.21 -3.23 -7.66
C VAL A 23 22.04 -4.21 -6.85
N GLU A 24 23.04 -3.69 -6.14
CA GLU A 24 23.88 -4.43 -5.20
C GLU A 24 23.70 -3.76 -3.83
N PHE A 25 23.43 -4.55 -2.79
CA PHE A 25 23.36 -4.06 -1.41
C PHE A 25 24.01 -5.07 -0.47
N ILE A 26 24.42 -4.59 0.70
CA ILE A 26 24.94 -5.45 1.77
C ILE A 26 23.76 -5.77 2.68
N ALA A 27 23.40 -7.05 2.79
CA ALA A 27 22.32 -7.51 3.65
C ALA A 27 22.81 -7.73 5.10
N ASN A 28 23.38 -6.71 5.72
CA ASN A 28 23.94 -6.78 7.07
C ASN A 28 23.02 -6.21 8.16
N GLU A 29 21.84 -5.73 7.79
CA GLU A 29 20.84 -5.20 8.72
C GLU A 29 19.67 -6.19 8.83
N PRO A 30 19.63 -7.04 9.87
CA PRO A 30 18.57 -8.05 10.04
C PRO A 30 17.19 -7.40 10.19
N GLY A 31 16.22 -7.88 9.42
CA GLY A 31 14.89 -7.29 9.40
C GLY A 31 14.04 -7.77 8.24
N ASP A 32 12.79 -7.34 8.22
CA ASP A 32 11.88 -7.48 7.08
C ASP A 32 11.79 -6.13 6.37
N TRP A 33 12.32 -6.07 5.15
CA TRP A 33 12.54 -4.83 4.41
C TRP A 33 11.61 -4.71 3.20
N ALA A 34 10.94 -3.57 3.07
CA ALA A 34 10.14 -3.26 1.91
C ALA A 34 11.02 -2.99 0.67
N PHE A 35 10.77 -3.72 -0.41
CA PHE A 35 11.33 -3.45 -1.72
C PHE A 35 10.19 -3.31 -2.73
N HIS A 36 9.96 -2.10 -3.24
CA HIS A 36 8.79 -1.80 -4.05
C HIS A 36 9.00 -0.64 -5.03
N CYS A 37 8.07 -0.48 -5.97
CA CYS A 37 8.03 0.72 -6.80
C CYS A 37 7.51 1.90 -5.98
N HIS A 38 8.25 3.01 -5.94
CA HIS A 38 7.89 4.18 -5.13
C HIS A 38 6.89 5.14 -5.84
N LYS A 39 6.42 4.81 -7.05
CA LYS A 39 5.39 5.60 -7.74
C LYS A 39 4.03 5.23 -7.16
N SER A 40 3.34 6.15 -6.51
CA SER A 40 2.08 5.86 -5.78
C SER A 40 1.02 5.19 -6.65
N HIS A 41 0.93 5.56 -7.93
CA HIS A 41 0.03 4.88 -8.87
C HIS A 41 0.35 3.39 -9.06
N HIS A 42 1.64 3.04 -9.05
CA HIS A 42 2.11 1.69 -9.32
C HIS A 42 1.83 0.72 -8.16
N THR A 43 1.67 1.21 -6.93
CA THR A 43 1.32 0.37 -5.77
C THR A 43 -0.19 0.12 -5.65
N MET A 44 -1.00 0.78 -6.48
CA MET A 44 -2.47 0.64 -6.45
C MET A 44 -3.00 -0.45 -7.39
N ASN A 45 -2.16 -1.05 -8.24
CA ASN A 45 -2.53 -2.15 -9.15
C ASN A 45 -3.85 -1.92 -9.91
N ALA A 46 -4.85 -2.81 -9.79
CA ALA A 46 -6.09 -2.81 -10.58
C ALA A 46 -7.11 -1.72 -10.20
N MET A 47 -6.67 -0.65 -9.56
CA MET A 47 -7.52 0.47 -9.15
C MET A 47 -7.69 1.49 -10.27
N GLY A 48 -8.92 2.00 -10.42
CA GLY A 48 -9.27 2.98 -11.46
C GLY A 48 -8.93 4.42 -11.09
N HIS A 49 -8.70 5.26 -12.10
CA HIS A 49 -8.35 6.69 -11.95
C HIS A 49 -9.53 7.64 -12.18
N ASP A 50 -10.59 7.15 -12.83
CA ASP A 50 -11.76 7.94 -13.22
C ASP A 50 -13.00 7.62 -12.38
N VAL A 51 -12.81 6.93 -11.25
CA VAL A 51 -13.86 6.70 -10.26
C VAL A 51 -13.86 7.83 -9.22
N PRO A 52 -15.03 8.33 -8.80
CA PRO A 52 -15.10 9.29 -7.71
C PRO A 52 -14.48 8.71 -6.43
N THR A 53 -13.75 9.55 -5.68
CA THR A 53 -13.32 9.17 -4.33
C THR A 53 -14.53 9.13 -3.41
N LEU A 54 -14.73 7.99 -2.74
CA LEU A 54 -15.81 7.79 -1.78
C LEU A 54 -15.34 7.94 -0.31
N ILE A 55 -14.10 8.38 -0.10
CA ILE A 55 -13.51 8.52 1.23
C ILE A 55 -14.36 9.49 2.06
N GLY A 56 -14.85 9.02 3.21
CA GLY A 56 -15.70 9.78 4.13
C GLY A 56 -17.17 9.90 3.72
N VAL A 57 -17.57 9.31 2.59
CA VAL A 57 -18.98 9.21 2.20
C VAL A 57 -19.62 8.07 3.00
N LYS A 58 -20.61 8.39 3.84
CA LYS A 58 -21.38 7.36 4.57
C LYS A 58 -22.24 6.58 3.59
N GLN A 59 -21.97 5.28 3.40
CA GLN A 59 -22.71 4.45 2.44
C GLN A 59 -23.80 3.57 3.10
N ASN A 60 -23.85 3.48 4.43
CA ASN A 60 -24.64 2.50 5.18
C ASN A 60 -26.16 2.51 4.93
N ASP A 61 -26.78 3.68 4.79
CA ASP A 61 -28.22 3.82 4.55
C ASP A 61 -28.58 3.55 3.08
N LEU A 62 -27.69 3.95 2.17
CA LEU A 62 -27.79 3.67 0.74
C LEU A 62 -27.61 2.17 0.45
N MET A 63 -26.68 1.51 1.14
CA MET A 63 -26.39 0.08 1.01
C MET A 63 -27.61 -0.80 1.19
N LYS A 64 -28.46 -0.51 2.18
CA LYS A 64 -29.70 -1.27 2.43
C LYS A 64 -30.68 -1.19 1.26
N LYS A 65 -30.68 -0.08 0.52
CA LYS A 65 -31.55 0.10 -0.65
C LYS A 65 -30.94 -0.53 -1.90
N ILE A 66 -29.63 -0.37 -2.10
CA ILE A 66 -28.91 -0.94 -3.25
C ILE A 66 -28.90 -2.46 -3.16
N GLY A 67 -28.64 -3.06 -2.00
CA GLY A 67 -28.61 -4.51 -1.83
C GLY A 67 -29.93 -5.22 -2.17
N ASN A 68 -31.06 -4.53 -2.06
CA ASN A 68 -32.36 -5.08 -2.49
C ASN A 68 -32.49 -5.16 -4.03
N LEU A 69 -31.71 -4.39 -4.77
CA LEU A 69 -31.74 -4.32 -6.24
C LEU A 69 -30.55 -5.07 -6.86
N VAL A 70 -29.38 -4.99 -6.22
CA VAL A 70 -28.13 -5.61 -6.66
C VAL A 70 -27.52 -6.33 -5.44
N PRO A 71 -27.87 -7.60 -5.21
CA PRO A 71 -27.43 -8.36 -4.03
C PRO A 71 -25.91 -8.48 -3.89
N ASP A 72 -25.18 -8.44 -5.00
CA ASP A 72 -23.72 -8.60 -5.03
C ASP A 72 -22.96 -7.26 -4.95
N TYR A 73 -23.64 -6.15 -4.68
CA TYR A 73 -22.98 -4.85 -4.55
C TYR A 73 -22.15 -4.78 -3.27
N MET A 74 -20.85 -4.58 -3.42
CA MET A 74 -19.92 -4.36 -2.32
C MET A 74 -19.52 -2.88 -2.26
N PRO A 75 -19.83 -2.16 -1.17
CA PRO A 75 -19.37 -0.79 -0.99
C PRO A 75 -17.87 -0.84 -0.73
N MET A 76 -17.13 0.01 -1.43
CA MET A 76 -15.68 0.09 -1.27
C MET A 76 -15.25 1.55 -1.18
N GLY A 77 -14.25 1.84 -0.35
CA GLY A 77 -13.54 3.11 -0.35
C GLY A 77 -14.11 4.18 0.58
N GLU A 78 -14.93 3.82 1.58
CA GLU A 78 -15.36 4.74 2.63
C GLU A 78 -14.16 5.14 3.52
N THR A 79 -13.27 4.19 3.84
CA THR A 79 -12.10 4.41 4.71
C THR A 79 -10.74 4.28 4.00
N GLY A 80 -10.75 4.02 2.69
CA GLY A 80 -9.56 4.02 1.83
C GLY A 80 -9.15 2.62 1.36
N MET A 81 -7.91 2.48 0.90
CA MET A 81 -7.39 1.23 0.31
C MET A 81 -7.28 0.07 1.31
N SER A 82 -7.00 0.40 2.58
CA SER A 82 -6.96 -0.52 3.71
C SER A 82 -8.26 -1.31 3.87
N GLU A 83 -9.40 -0.67 3.64
CA GLU A 83 -10.71 -1.32 3.71
C GLU A 83 -10.82 -2.49 2.72
N MET A 84 -10.40 -2.27 1.48
CA MET A 84 -10.49 -3.30 0.43
C MET A 84 -9.58 -4.48 0.72
N THR A 85 -8.44 -4.17 1.31
CA THR A 85 -7.41 -5.10 1.76
C THR A 85 -7.97 -6.01 2.86
N ASP A 86 -8.56 -5.42 3.90
CA ASP A 86 -9.19 -6.16 4.99
C ASP A 86 -10.39 -6.99 4.50
N MET A 87 -11.20 -6.45 3.59
CA MET A 87 -12.32 -7.19 3.00
C MET A 87 -11.84 -8.39 2.17
N ALA A 88 -10.78 -8.24 1.36
CA ALA A 88 -10.20 -9.33 0.59
C ALA A 88 -9.55 -10.40 1.48
N GLU A 89 -9.11 -10.05 2.68
CA GLU A 89 -8.65 -11.00 3.69
C GLU A 89 -9.80 -11.76 4.35
N MET A 90 -10.91 -11.08 4.65
CA MET A 90 -12.03 -11.65 5.39
C MET A 90 -13.04 -12.39 4.51
N MET A 91 -13.12 -12.06 3.22
CA MET A 91 -14.06 -12.65 2.28
C MET A 91 -13.34 -13.01 0.98
N GLU A 92 -13.65 -14.20 0.44
CA GLU A 92 -13.24 -14.58 -0.92
C GLU A 92 -14.00 -13.69 -1.93
N MET A 93 -13.48 -12.49 -2.17
CA MET A 93 -14.02 -11.63 -3.23
C MET A 93 -13.67 -12.27 -4.58
N PRO A 94 -14.67 -12.63 -5.41
CA PRO A 94 -14.40 -13.18 -6.73
C PRO A 94 -13.72 -12.11 -7.59
N LEU A 95 -12.41 -12.23 -7.75
CA LEU A 95 -11.64 -11.40 -8.67
C LEU A 95 -11.74 -11.97 -10.09
N PRO A 96 -11.84 -11.14 -11.13
CA PRO A 96 -11.72 -11.60 -12.51
C PRO A 96 -10.41 -12.36 -12.73
N GLU A 97 -10.43 -13.42 -13.55
CA GLU A 97 -9.27 -14.31 -13.76
C GLU A 97 -8.00 -13.58 -14.25
N ASN A 98 -8.16 -12.43 -14.91
CA ASN A 98 -7.05 -11.62 -15.45
C ASN A 98 -6.64 -10.45 -14.55
N THR A 99 -7.08 -10.43 -13.30
CA THR A 99 -6.74 -9.36 -12.36
C THR A 99 -5.47 -9.71 -11.60
N LEU A 100 -4.48 -8.82 -11.65
CA LEU A 100 -3.29 -8.92 -10.81
C LEU A 100 -3.68 -8.79 -9.33
N PRO A 101 -2.97 -9.46 -8.40
CA PRO A 101 -3.30 -9.42 -6.97
C PRO A 101 -3.39 -7.98 -6.45
N MET A 102 -4.57 -7.59 -5.95
CA MET A 102 -4.80 -6.25 -5.39
C MET A 102 -4.11 -6.06 -4.02
N MET A 103 -3.42 -7.10 -3.56
CA MET A 103 -2.84 -7.29 -2.24
C MET A 103 -1.52 -8.05 -2.35
N ALA A 104 -0.51 -7.69 -1.54
CA ALA A 104 0.76 -8.43 -1.48
C ALA A 104 0.81 -9.47 -0.34
N GLY A 105 -0.31 -9.68 0.37
CA GLY A 105 -0.43 -10.64 1.46
C GLY A 105 -0.35 -9.96 2.84
N LYS A 106 0.15 -10.70 3.84
CA LYS A 106 0.30 -10.24 5.23
C LYS A 106 1.76 -10.23 5.63
N ASP A 107 2.13 -9.23 6.42
CA ASP A 107 3.38 -9.23 7.18
C ASP A 107 3.10 -9.30 8.69
N GLN A 108 4.15 -9.19 9.50
CA GLN A 108 4.09 -9.32 10.96
C GLN A 108 3.02 -8.45 11.65
N PHE A 109 2.70 -7.29 11.09
CA PHE A 109 1.83 -6.28 11.71
C PHE A 109 0.49 -6.08 11.00
N GLY A 110 0.17 -6.90 10.01
CA GLY A 110 -1.10 -6.82 9.28
C GLY A 110 -0.93 -7.00 7.78
N ALA A 111 -1.98 -6.65 7.05
CA ALA A 111 -2.00 -6.75 5.61
C ALA A 111 -1.07 -5.72 4.94
N ILE A 112 -0.48 -6.12 3.82
CA ILE A 112 0.31 -5.25 2.95
C ILE A 112 -0.61 -4.70 1.86
N GLU A 113 -1.02 -3.45 2.03
CA GLU A 113 -1.97 -2.70 1.18
C GLU A 113 -1.37 -2.23 -0.17
N MET A 114 -0.40 -2.98 -0.70
CA MET A 114 0.26 -2.68 -1.97
C MET A 114 0.02 -3.82 -2.97
N GLY A 115 -0.62 -3.51 -4.09
CA GLY A 115 -0.90 -4.49 -5.13
C GLY A 115 0.28 -4.69 -6.08
N GLY A 116 0.61 -5.95 -6.37
CA GLY A 116 1.44 -6.40 -7.51
C GLY A 116 2.95 -6.10 -7.50
N MET A 117 3.42 -4.97 -6.94
CA MET A 117 4.83 -4.55 -7.00
C MET A 117 5.44 -4.26 -5.63
N PHE A 118 5.24 -5.17 -4.69
CA PHE A 118 5.87 -5.16 -3.37
C PHE A 118 6.59 -6.48 -3.12
N THR A 119 7.71 -6.41 -2.42
CA THR A 119 8.47 -7.57 -1.95
C THR A 119 8.97 -7.30 -0.54
N THR A 120 8.69 -8.23 0.39
CA THR A 120 9.36 -8.25 1.68
C THR A 120 10.68 -9.00 1.54
N LEU A 121 11.79 -8.27 1.58
CA LEU A 121 13.13 -8.84 1.65
C LEU A 121 13.44 -9.23 3.11
N LYS A 122 13.53 -10.53 3.39
CA LYS A 122 13.85 -11.05 4.73
C LYS A 122 15.36 -11.21 4.88
N VAL A 123 15.98 -10.36 5.70
CA VAL A 123 17.41 -10.43 6.02
C VAL A 123 17.58 -11.14 7.36
N ARG A 124 18.28 -12.28 7.36
CA ARG A 124 18.54 -13.11 8.55
C ARG A 124 19.96 -13.67 8.52
N GLU A 125 20.52 -13.86 9.71
CA GLU A 125 21.72 -14.67 9.87
C GLU A 125 21.42 -16.17 9.70
N GLY A 126 22.42 -16.94 9.27
CA GLY A 126 22.32 -18.40 9.21
C GLY A 126 21.50 -18.97 8.04
N LEU A 127 21.04 -18.13 7.10
CA LEU A 127 20.41 -18.61 5.88
C LEU A 127 21.45 -19.31 4.99
N ALA A 128 21.17 -20.55 4.60
CA ALA A 128 22.03 -21.27 3.67
C ALA A 128 21.87 -20.68 2.25
N ARG A 129 22.98 -20.65 1.48
CA ARG A 129 23.05 -20.01 0.15
C ARG A 129 21.96 -20.42 -0.84
N ASN A 130 21.44 -21.63 -0.73
CA ASN A 130 20.43 -22.20 -1.64
C ASN A 130 19.18 -22.65 -0.87
N ASP A 131 18.92 -22.09 0.32
CA ASP A 131 17.70 -22.35 1.07
C ASP A 131 16.70 -21.22 0.83
N TYR A 132 15.59 -21.56 0.17
CA TYR A 132 14.51 -20.65 -0.20
C TYR A 132 13.29 -20.78 0.71
N LYS A 133 13.41 -21.50 1.82
CA LYS A 133 12.34 -21.57 2.82
C LYS A 133 12.13 -20.21 3.44
N ASP A 134 10.88 -19.90 3.76
CA ASP A 134 10.54 -18.71 4.54
C ASP A 134 11.13 -18.86 5.96
N PRO A 135 12.05 -17.96 6.38
CA PRO A 135 12.60 -17.97 7.74
C PRO A 135 11.61 -17.43 8.79
N GLY A 136 10.42 -17.00 8.38
CA GLY A 136 9.40 -16.39 9.23
C GLY A 136 9.67 -14.91 9.53
N PHE A 137 8.80 -14.31 10.35
CA PHE A 137 8.88 -12.90 10.72
C PHE A 137 10.12 -12.54 11.55
N TYR A 138 10.56 -11.29 11.43
CA TYR A 138 11.71 -10.81 12.17
C TYR A 138 11.40 -10.69 13.66
N LYS A 139 12.31 -11.21 14.51
CA LYS A 139 12.16 -11.08 15.96
C LYS A 139 12.76 -9.76 16.41
N HIS A 140 11.92 -8.74 16.46
CA HIS A 140 12.30 -7.42 16.94
C HIS A 140 12.86 -7.48 18.38
N PRO A 141 13.97 -6.78 18.69
CA PRO A 141 14.49 -6.71 20.04
C PRO A 141 13.46 -6.15 21.03
N LYS A 142 13.54 -6.60 22.30
CA LYS A 142 12.60 -6.17 23.34
C LYS A 142 12.61 -4.63 23.48
N GLY A 143 11.44 -4.03 23.46
CA GLY A 143 11.26 -2.58 23.60
C GLY A 143 11.46 -1.77 22.31
N THR A 144 11.68 -2.41 21.15
CA THR A 144 11.83 -1.71 19.86
C THR A 144 10.55 -1.63 19.04
N VAL A 145 9.55 -2.45 19.38
CA VAL A 145 8.23 -2.40 18.74
C VAL A 145 7.38 -1.36 19.44
N ALA A 146 6.70 -0.52 18.65
CA ALA A 146 5.73 0.41 19.17
C ALA A 146 4.61 -0.33 19.90
N HIS A 147 4.19 0.19 21.04
CA HIS A 147 3.07 -0.32 21.80
C HIS A 147 2.20 0.86 22.21
N GLU A 148 0.92 0.56 22.47
CA GLU A 148 0.02 1.53 23.05
C GLU A 148 0.57 2.00 24.40
N VAL A 149 0.66 3.32 24.58
CA VAL A 149 1.07 3.93 25.84
C VAL A 149 -0.19 4.34 26.58
N GLU A 150 -0.47 3.68 27.70
CA GLU A 150 -1.46 4.16 28.66
C GLU A 150 -0.93 5.46 29.28
N ASN A 151 -1.61 6.57 29.01
CA ASN A 151 -1.29 7.87 29.59
C ASN A 151 -2.57 8.66 29.90
N ASP A 152 -2.45 9.61 30.82
CA ASP A 152 -3.54 10.51 31.20
C ASP A 152 -3.63 11.74 30.28
N LEU A 153 -3.10 11.67 29.05
CA LEU A 153 -3.21 12.81 28.13
C LEU A 153 -4.68 12.98 27.74
N PRO A 154 -5.16 14.24 27.64
CA PRO A 154 -6.50 14.49 27.13
C PRO A 154 -6.62 13.91 25.72
N PRO A 155 -7.79 13.34 25.36
CA PRO A 155 -8.00 12.77 24.04
C PRO A 155 -7.69 13.82 22.97
N VAL A 156 -6.98 13.38 21.92
CA VAL A 156 -6.66 14.24 20.78
C VAL A 156 -7.99 14.68 20.13
N ASN A 157 -8.35 15.95 20.31
CA ASN A 157 -9.45 16.55 19.57
C ASN A 157 -9.03 16.68 18.10
N ARG A 158 -9.36 15.65 17.29
CA ARG A 158 -9.29 15.77 15.84
C ARG A 158 -10.29 16.84 15.43
N ALA A 159 -9.85 17.82 14.64
CA ALA A 159 -10.74 18.81 14.07
C ALA A 159 -11.84 18.06 13.30
N SER A 160 -13.10 18.28 13.68
CA SER A 160 -14.21 17.87 12.83
C SER A 160 -14.09 18.69 11.54
N PRO A 161 -14.24 18.07 10.36
CA PRO A 161 -14.28 18.82 9.11
C PRO A 161 -15.29 19.96 9.26
N SER A 162 -14.86 21.20 8.99
CA SER A 162 -15.74 22.35 9.13
C SER A 162 -16.91 22.20 8.17
N ASP A 163 -18.12 22.39 8.69
CA ASP A 163 -19.36 22.38 7.91
C ASP A 163 -19.21 23.34 6.71
N THR A 164 -19.24 22.80 5.49
CA THR A 164 -18.84 23.48 4.24
C THR A 164 -19.86 24.51 3.74
N LYS A 165 -20.61 25.16 4.63
CA LYS A 165 -21.59 26.18 4.21
C LYS A 165 -20.91 27.41 3.59
N ASP A 166 -19.65 27.65 3.94
CA ASP A 166 -18.80 28.72 3.39
C ASP A 166 -17.56 28.19 2.63
N GLY A 167 -17.60 26.93 2.19
CA GLY A 167 -16.50 26.35 1.42
C GLY A 167 -16.35 27.04 0.07
N VAL A 168 -15.17 27.57 -0.24
CA VAL A 168 -14.87 28.12 -1.56
C VAL A 168 -14.80 26.96 -2.56
N GLU A 169 -15.73 26.93 -3.52
CA GLU A 169 -15.68 25.99 -4.63
C GLU A 169 -14.48 26.35 -5.53
N MET A 170 -13.42 25.55 -5.41
CA MET A 170 -12.20 25.74 -6.18
C MET A 170 -12.32 25.00 -7.51
N THR A 171 -12.32 25.74 -8.63
CA THR A 171 -12.25 25.11 -9.95
C THR A 171 -10.84 24.56 -10.19
N VAL A 172 -10.66 23.26 -9.96
CA VAL A 172 -9.39 22.57 -10.25
C VAL A 172 -9.21 22.48 -11.76
N ARG A 173 -8.24 23.23 -12.30
CA ARG A 173 -7.82 23.08 -13.70
C ARG A 173 -6.96 21.82 -13.81
N LYS A 174 -7.54 20.72 -14.28
CA LYS A 174 -6.77 19.52 -14.66
C LYS A 174 -5.73 19.91 -15.74
N PRO A 175 -4.49 19.39 -15.67
CA PRO A 175 -3.50 19.63 -16.71
C PRO A 175 -4.01 19.06 -18.06
N ASN A 176 -4.16 19.92 -19.06
CA ASN A 176 -4.68 19.57 -20.39
C ASN A 176 -3.57 19.17 -21.38
N GLY A 177 -2.58 18.39 -20.96
CA GLY A 177 -1.54 17.99 -21.89
C GLY A 177 -0.53 17.01 -21.34
N HIS A 178 -0.32 15.92 -22.07
CA HIS A 178 0.96 15.24 -22.14
C HIS A 178 1.92 16.18 -22.88
N THR A 179 2.60 17.08 -22.18
CA THR A 179 3.77 17.72 -22.78
C THR A 179 4.78 16.61 -23.04
N GLY A 180 5.10 16.44 -24.32
CA GLY A 180 5.79 15.28 -24.88
C GLY A 180 7.11 14.92 -24.19
N HIS A 181 7.43 13.64 -24.39
CA HIS A 181 8.66 12.89 -24.11
C HIS A 181 9.90 13.70 -23.70
#